data_AF-A0A094A6S3-F1
#
_entry.id   AF-A0A094A6S3-F1
#
_cell.length_a   1.000
_cell.length_b   1.000
_cell.length_c   1.000
_cell.angle_alpha   90.00
_cell.angle_beta   90.00
_cell.angle_gamma   90.00
#
_symmetry.space_group_name_H-M   'P 1'
#
loop_
_entity.id
_entity.type
_entity.pdbx_description
1 polymer ?
#
loop_
_entity_poly.entity_id
_entity_poly.type
_entity_poly.pdbx_seq_one_letter_code
_entity_poly.pdbx_strand_id
1 'polypeptide(L)'
;MNVLWVTLKLGFDEKVELSSIDYTHDYALELIEQLTGDRSKAETIKKSRVQMLNIWKPLRGPLRSWPLALCDLRSLSREDIITFDEVHSTAVLESQQVIYNPSQKWYYLSNQEPNELIVFKSMDTVVRGEVAHGSFYDPNCPENEPPRESIELRVLVVY
;
A
#
# COMPACT_ATOMS: atom_id res chain seq x y z
N MET A 1 4.38 28.03 1.73
CA MET A 1 4.10 26.58 1.76
C MET A 1 5.33 25.91 1.17
N ASN A 2 6.28 25.49 2.01
CA ASN A 2 7.53 24.90 1.55
C ASN A 2 7.26 23.46 1.14
N VAL A 3 7.24 23.19 -0.17
CA VAL A 3 7.36 21.83 -0.69
C VAL A 3 8.83 21.47 -0.48
N LEU A 4 9.13 20.81 0.63
CA LEU A 4 10.42 20.14 0.79
C LEU A 4 10.52 19.09 -0.33
N TRP A 5 11.64 19.10 -1.06
CA TRP A 5 11.93 18.09 -2.06
C TRP A 5 12.16 16.76 -1.35
N VAL A 6 11.09 16.01 -1.14
CA VAL A 6 11.10 14.64 -0.64
C VAL A 6 11.84 13.79 -1.68
N THR A 7 13.07 13.38 -1.37
CA THR A 7 13.86 12.55 -2.28
C THR A 7 13.39 11.11 -2.14
N LEU A 8 12.52 10.67 -3.06
CA LEU A 8 12.27 9.25 -3.25
C LEU A 8 13.56 8.61 -3.76
N LYS A 9 14.07 7.61 -3.05
CA LYS A 9 15.17 6.79 -3.55
C LYS A 9 14.59 5.68 -4.41
N LEU A 10 15.12 5.50 -5.61
CA LEU A 10 14.95 4.25 -6.35
C LEU A 10 15.70 3.18 -5.56
N GLY A 11 14.95 2.28 -4.97
CA GLY A 11 15.48 1.25 -4.08
C GLY A 11 15.52 -0.09 -4.79
N PHE A 12 16.73 -0.47 -5.19
CA PHE A 12 17.24 -1.84 -5.11
C PHE A 12 16.93 -2.84 -6.25
N ASP A 13 17.92 -3.69 -6.56
CA ASP A 13 17.83 -4.86 -7.45
C ASP A 13 17.47 -6.16 -6.68
N GLU A 14 17.09 -6.06 -5.40
CA GLU A 14 16.71 -7.21 -4.57
C GLU A 14 15.21 -7.21 -4.20
N LYS A 15 14.73 -8.38 -3.77
CA LYS A 15 13.32 -8.70 -3.55
C LYS A 15 12.73 -7.97 -2.34
N VAL A 16 11.56 -7.35 -2.51
CA VAL A 16 10.67 -6.99 -1.40
C VAL A 16 9.97 -8.27 -0.93
N GLU A 17 10.39 -8.81 0.22
CA GLU A 17 10.10 -10.21 0.58
C GLU A 17 8.61 -10.51 0.81
N LEU A 18 7.77 -9.50 1.06
CA LEU A 18 6.34 -9.62 1.28
C LEU A 18 5.59 -8.39 0.74
N SER A 19 5.68 -8.15 -0.57
CA SER A 19 4.89 -7.10 -1.21
C SER A 19 3.48 -7.57 -1.55
N SER A 20 2.49 -6.78 -1.12
CA SER A 20 1.07 -7.06 -1.33
C SER A 20 0.35 -5.88 -1.99
N ILE A 21 -0.81 -6.20 -2.55
CA ILE A 21 -1.89 -5.28 -2.84
C ILE A 21 -3.03 -5.68 -1.91
N ASP A 22 -3.44 -4.76 -1.05
CA ASP A 22 -4.30 -5.09 0.10
C ASP A 22 -5.65 -5.71 -0.27
N TYR A 23 -6.22 -5.28 -1.39
CA TYR A 23 -7.57 -5.68 -1.78
C TYR A 23 -7.64 -5.96 -3.27
N THR A 24 -8.34 -7.03 -3.64
CA THR A 24 -8.88 -7.11 -4.99
C THR A 24 -9.97 -6.06 -5.17
N HIS A 25 -10.19 -5.68 -6.43
CA HIS A 25 -11.23 -4.72 -6.78
C HIS A 25 -12.62 -5.17 -6.29
N ASP A 26 -12.92 -6.47 -6.40
CA ASP A 26 -14.22 -7.02 -6.05
C ASP A 26 -14.40 -7.09 -4.54
N TYR A 27 -13.38 -7.54 -3.81
CA TYR A 27 -13.39 -7.49 -2.34
C TYR A 27 -13.54 -6.07 -1.81
N ALA A 28 -12.90 -5.08 -2.44
CA ALA A 28 -13.05 -3.68 -2.03
C ALA A 28 -14.49 -3.16 -2.19
N LEU A 29 -15.25 -3.67 -3.17
CA LEU A 29 -16.69 -3.36 -3.33
C LEU A 29 -17.55 -4.06 -2.28
N GLU A 30 -17.20 -5.28 -1.87
CA GLU A 30 -17.85 -5.98 -0.76
C GLU A 30 -17.61 -5.25 0.57
N LEU A 31 -16.40 -4.74 0.77
CA LEU A 31 -16.03 -3.98 1.96
C LEU A 31 -16.89 -2.71 2.12
N ILE A 32 -17.33 -2.07 1.04
CA ILE A 32 -18.27 -0.93 1.10
C ILE A 32 -19.59 -1.33 1.77
N GLU A 33 -20.12 -2.52 1.46
CA GLU A 33 -21.34 -3.01 2.09
C GLU A 33 -21.12 -3.27 3.59
N GLN A 34 -20.00 -3.89 3.93
CA GLN A 34 -19.64 -4.19 5.32
C GLN A 34 -19.44 -2.92 6.16
N LEU A 35 -18.71 -1.93 5.62
CA LEU A 35 -18.42 -0.67 6.31
C LEU A 35 -19.63 0.22 6.50
N THR A 36 -20.61 0.15 5.59
CA THR A 36 -21.81 0.99 5.68
C THR A 36 -22.89 0.39 6.57
N GLY A 37 -22.95 -0.96 6.70
CA GLY A 37 -23.99 -1.66 7.45
C GLY A 37 -25.41 -1.48 6.87
N ASP A 38 -25.53 -0.85 5.70
CA ASP A 38 -26.78 -0.52 5.04
C ASP A 38 -26.62 -0.74 3.54
N ARG A 39 -27.31 -1.75 3.02
CA ARG A 39 -27.26 -2.14 1.62
C ARG A 39 -27.73 -1.02 0.69
N SER A 40 -28.78 -0.27 1.04
CA SER A 40 -29.28 0.81 0.18
C SER A 40 -28.25 1.95 0.04
N LYS A 41 -27.58 2.27 1.16
CA LYS A 41 -26.48 3.24 1.19
C LYS A 41 -25.28 2.74 0.38
N ALA A 42 -24.89 1.47 0.55
CA ALA A 42 -23.80 0.86 -0.20
C ALA A 42 -24.04 0.92 -1.72
N GLU A 43 -25.25 0.54 -2.18
CA GLU A 43 -25.63 0.64 -3.59
C GLU A 43 -25.59 2.06 -4.15
N THR A 44 -25.85 3.05 -3.29
CA THR A 44 -25.74 4.46 -3.69
C THR A 44 -24.28 4.89 -3.83
N ILE A 45 -23.41 4.48 -2.89
CA ILE A 45 -21.98 4.75 -2.93
C ILE A 45 -21.32 4.09 -4.14
N LYS A 46 -21.68 2.84 -4.45
CA LYS A 46 -21.15 2.07 -5.59
C LYS A 46 -21.46 2.69 -6.96
N LYS A 47 -22.43 3.61 -7.04
CA LYS A 47 -22.73 4.38 -8.27
C LYS A 47 -21.83 5.59 -8.47
N SER A 48 -21.10 6.01 -7.43
CA SER A 48 -20.14 7.11 -7.48
C SER A 48 -18.74 6.57 -7.78
N ARG A 49 -17.77 7.45 -8.06
CA ARG A 49 -16.38 7.00 -8.10
C ARG A 49 -15.91 6.80 -6.67
N VAL A 50 -15.42 5.60 -6.41
CA VAL A 50 -14.85 5.21 -5.12
C VAL A 50 -13.37 4.92 -5.28
N GLN A 51 -12.57 5.43 -4.34
CA GLN A 51 -11.15 5.13 -4.20
C GLN A 51 -10.87 4.62 -2.78
N MET A 52 -10.05 3.58 -2.65
CA MET A 52 -9.42 3.22 -1.38
C MET A 52 -8.00 3.77 -1.37
N LEU A 53 -7.72 4.64 -0.41
CA LEU A 53 -6.39 5.21 -0.20
C LEU A 53 -5.79 4.70 1.09
N ASN A 54 -4.51 4.36 1.05
CA ASN A 54 -3.74 4.06 2.24
C ASN A 54 -2.92 5.31 2.60
N ILE A 55 -2.99 5.69 3.87
CA ILE A 55 -2.21 6.77 4.46
C ILE A 55 -1.29 6.11 5.49
N TRP A 56 0.00 6.17 5.24
CA TRP A 56 1.00 5.49 6.02
C TRP A 56 2.01 6.48 6.58
N LYS A 57 2.41 6.30 7.84
CA LYS A 57 3.51 7.05 8.44
C LYS A 57 4.24 6.28 9.54
N PRO A 58 5.53 6.59 9.77
CA PRO A 58 6.21 6.14 10.97
C PRO A 58 5.70 6.87 12.22
N LEU A 59 5.83 6.21 13.38
CA LEU A 59 5.60 6.79 14.70
C LEU A 59 6.89 7.34 15.31
N ARG A 60 8.05 6.85 14.87
CA ARG A 60 9.39 7.30 15.27
C ARG A 60 10.26 7.53 14.04
N GLY A 61 11.14 8.52 14.10
CA GLY A 61 12.04 8.80 13.00
C GLY A 61 13.39 9.40 13.44
N PRO A 62 14.32 9.55 12.48
CA PRO A 62 14.17 9.17 11.07
C PRO A 62 14.02 7.67 10.87
N LEU A 63 13.04 7.23 10.07
CA LEU A 63 12.84 5.81 9.81
C LEU A 63 13.92 5.27 8.88
N ARG A 64 14.68 4.29 9.38
CA ARG A 64 15.72 3.57 8.63
C ARG A 64 15.54 2.06 8.65
N SER A 65 15.03 1.51 9.75
CA SER A 65 14.70 0.09 9.86
C SER A 65 13.42 -0.23 9.10
N TRP A 66 13.48 -1.18 8.16
CA TRP A 66 12.34 -1.69 7.40
C TRP A 66 11.41 -0.62 6.79
N PRO A 67 11.90 0.32 5.97
CA PRO A 67 11.05 1.33 5.34
C PRO A 67 9.98 0.72 4.42
N LEU A 68 8.94 1.52 4.11
CA LEU A 68 7.89 1.13 3.18
C LEU A 68 8.31 1.43 1.75
N ALA A 69 8.42 0.38 0.93
CA ALA A 69 8.61 0.48 -0.51
C ALA A 69 7.27 0.44 -1.25
N LEU A 70 7.19 1.21 -2.33
CA LEU A 70 6.07 1.30 -3.25
C LEU A 70 6.54 0.93 -4.66
N CYS A 71 5.81 0.06 -5.35
CA CYS A 71 6.10 -0.27 -6.74
C CYS A 71 5.52 0.79 -7.68
N ASP A 72 6.31 1.22 -8.67
CA ASP A 72 5.80 2.03 -9.77
C ASP A 72 4.87 1.20 -10.63
N LEU A 73 3.60 1.59 -10.65
CA LEU A 73 2.54 0.92 -11.39
C LEU A 73 2.87 0.71 -12.88
N ARG A 74 3.71 1.58 -13.48
CA ARG A 74 4.14 1.46 -14.88
C ARG A 74 5.14 0.33 -15.13
N SER A 75 5.71 -0.22 -14.06
CA SER A 75 6.69 -1.30 -14.08
C SER A 75 6.16 -2.62 -13.54
N LEU A 76 4.92 -2.64 -13.04
CA LEU A 76 4.28 -3.84 -12.49
C LEU A 76 3.49 -4.57 -13.58
N SER A 77 3.92 -5.77 -13.94
CA SER A 77 3.18 -6.64 -14.86
C SER A 77 2.02 -7.33 -14.16
N ARG A 78 0.90 -7.55 -14.85
CA ARG A 78 -0.24 -8.29 -14.27
C ARG A 78 0.10 -9.76 -14.00
N GLU A 79 1.01 -10.31 -14.80
CA GLU A 79 1.53 -11.67 -14.69
C GLU A 79 2.37 -11.88 -13.43
N ASP A 80 2.89 -10.79 -12.85
CA ASP A 80 3.61 -10.82 -11.58
C ASP A 80 2.66 -10.77 -10.37
N ILE A 81 1.34 -10.68 -10.57
CA ILE A 81 0.36 -10.56 -9.49
C ILE A 81 -0.36 -11.90 -9.30
N ILE A 82 -0.22 -12.49 -8.11
CA ILE A 82 -0.94 -13.70 -7.71
C ILE A 82 -2.03 -13.31 -6.73
N THR A 83 -3.28 -13.65 -7.03
CA THR A 83 -4.38 -13.57 -6.07
C THR A 83 -4.35 -14.79 -5.14
N PHE A 84 -4.56 -14.57 -3.85
CA PHE A 84 -4.62 -15.62 -2.83
C PHE A 84 -5.65 -15.26 -1.74
N ASP A 85 -6.09 -16.28 -1.01
CA ASP A 85 -6.99 -16.10 0.13
C ASP A 85 -6.20 -15.93 1.43
N GLU A 86 -6.43 -14.83 2.12
CA GLU A 86 -6.01 -14.63 3.51
C GLU A 86 -7.10 -15.14 4.45
N VAL A 87 -6.83 -16.26 5.11
CA VAL A 87 -7.80 -16.93 5.98
C VAL A 87 -7.59 -16.49 7.43
N HIS A 88 -8.55 -15.74 7.96
CA HIS A 88 -8.63 -15.38 9.37
C HIS A 88 -9.70 -16.20 10.09
N SER A 89 -9.70 -16.15 11.43
CA SER A 89 -10.69 -16.85 12.26
C SER A 89 -12.13 -16.42 12.02
N THR A 90 -12.35 -15.20 11.51
CA THR A 90 -13.68 -14.60 11.32
C THR A 90 -14.01 -14.25 9.87
N ALA A 91 -13.06 -14.35 8.95
CA ALA A 91 -13.23 -13.92 7.57
C ALA A 91 -12.21 -14.61 6.65
N VAL A 92 -12.58 -14.72 5.38
CA VAL A 92 -11.64 -14.98 4.29
C VAL A 92 -11.58 -13.71 3.46
N LEU A 93 -10.37 -13.21 3.22
CA LEU A 93 -10.12 -12.01 2.44
C LEU A 93 -9.41 -12.42 1.15
N GLU A 94 -9.82 -11.90 0.01
CA GLU A 94 -9.06 -12.07 -1.23
C GLU A 94 -8.04 -10.95 -1.35
N SER A 95 -6.76 -11.30 -1.33
CA SER A 95 -5.63 -10.38 -1.41
C SER A 95 -4.74 -10.73 -2.61
N GLN A 96 -3.79 -9.86 -2.95
CA GLN A 96 -2.83 -10.15 -4.01
C GLN A 96 -1.40 -9.95 -3.54
N GLN A 97 -0.53 -10.86 -3.97
CA GLN A 97 0.90 -10.83 -3.74
C GLN A 97 1.63 -10.54 -5.05
N VAL A 98 2.71 -9.78 -4.97
CA VAL A 98 3.58 -9.54 -6.12
C VAL A 98 4.76 -10.50 -6.10
N ILE A 99 4.93 -11.24 -7.20
CA ILE A 99 6.11 -12.04 -7.51
C ILE A 99 7.22 -11.09 -7.93
N TYR A 100 8.43 -11.34 -7.45
CA TYR A 100 9.60 -10.57 -7.86
C TYR A 100 9.84 -10.66 -9.37
N ASN A 101 10.02 -9.50 -10.00
CA ASN A 101 10.46 -9.37 -11.38
C ASN A 101 11.45 -8.20 -11.46
N PRO A 102 12.66 -8.39 -12.03
CA PRO A 102 13.69 -7.36 -12.09
C PRO A 102 13.29 -6.12 -12.92
N SER A 103 12.21 -6.18 -13.70
CA SER A 103 11.67 -5.00 -14.38
C SER A 103 10.88 -4.05 -13.46
N GLN A 104 10.48 -4.52 -12.27
CA GLN A 104 9.75 -3.74 -11.28
C GLN A 104 10.64 -2.66 -10.67
N LYS A 105 10.12 -1.45 -10.56
CA LYS A 105 10.82 -0.31 -9.97
C LYS A 105 10.19 0.05 -8.64
N TRP A 106 10.97 -0.10 -7.57
CA TRP A 106 10.53 0.16 -6.21
C TRP A 106 11.12 1.47 -5.70
N TYR A 107 10.30 2.24 -5.00
CA TYR A 107 10.67 3.53 -4.43
C TYR A 107 10.30 3.59 -2.96
N TYR A 108 11.10 4.29 -2.17
CA TYR A 108 10.81 4.55 -0.77
C TYR A 108 11.26 5.94 -0.35
N LEU A 109 10.68 6.42 0.74
CA LEU A 109 11.12 7.66 1.39
C LEU A 109 12.22 7.36 2.40
N SER A 110 13.45 7.77 2.10
CA SER A 110 14.61 7.55 2.96
C SER A 110 14.61 8.53 4.14
N ASN A 111 14.93 8.03 5.34
CA ASN A 111 14.92 8.80 6.60
C ASN A 111 13.58 9.48 6.87
N GLN A 112 12.47 8.78 6.58
CA GLN A 112 11.14 9.36 6.75
C GLN A 112 10.88 9.80 8.20
N GLU A 113 10.42 11.04 8.37
CA GLU A 113 10.10 11.61 9.67
C GLU A 113 8.64 11.34 10.08
N PRO A 114 8.30 11.34 11.39
CA PRO A 114 6.93 11.07 11.84
C PRO A 114 5.88 12.09 11.39
N ASN A 115 6.31 13.25 10.89
CA ASN A 115 5.46 14.29 10.34
C ASN A 115 5.29 14.19 8.80
N GLU A 116 5.90 13.19 8.16
CA GLU A 116 5.77 12.91 6.74
C GLU A 116 4.80 11.74 6.50
N LEU A 117 3.85 11.95 5.59
CA LEU A 117 2.87 10.95 5.19
C LEU A 117 3.20 10.41 3.80
N ILE A 118 3.08 9.09 3.64
CA ILE A 118 2.95 8.47 2.33
C ILE A 118 1.46 8.21 2.10
N VAL A 119 0.93 8.69 0.98
CA VAL A 119 -0.43 8.40 0.54
C VAL A 119 -0.37 7.70 -0.81
N PHE A 120 -0.98 6.53 -0.90
CA PHE A 120 -1.00 5.73 -2.12
C PHE A 120 -2.36 5.06 -2.31
N LYS A 121 -2.64 4.68 -3.56
CA LYS A 121 -3.94 4.18 -4.01
C LYS A 121 -3.93 2.65 -4.02
N SER A 122 -4.88 2.05 -3.31
CA SER A 122 -5.04 0.59 -3.22
C SER A 122 -6.22 0.07 -4.03
N MET A 123 -7.18 0.93 -4.38
CA MET A 123 -8.28 0.60 -5.30
C MET A 123 -8.88 1.87 -5.89
N ASP A 124 -9.35 1.79 -7.14
CA ASP A 124 -10.18 2.83 -7.76
C ASP A 124 -11.12 2.22 -8.79
N THR A 125 -12.42 2.48 -8.60
CA THR A 125 -13.52 1.96 -9.43
C THR A 125 -13.49 2.43 -10.89
N VAL A 126 -12.76 3.51 -11.20
CA VAL A 126 -12.68 4.08 -12.56
C VAL A 126 -11.29 3.89 -13.15
N VAL A 127 -10.23 4.23 -12.42
CA VAL A 127 -8.84 4.14 -12.91
C VAL A 127 -8.13 2.98 -12.21
N ARG A 128 -8.17 1.81 -12.85
CA ARG A 128 -7.51 0.60 -12.36
C ARG A 128 -6.01 0.79 -12.15
N GLY A 129 -5.45 -0.03 -11.26
CA GLY A 129 -4.01 -0.09 -11.01
C GLY A 129 -3.70 0.27 -9.58
N GLU A 130 -3.42 -0.76 -8.81
CA GLU A 130 -3.25 -0.76 -7.37
C GLU A 130 -1.76 -0.71 -7.04
N VAL A 131 -1.37 0.13 -6.08
CA VAL A 131 0.04 0.30 -5.73
C VAL A 131 0.46 -0.84 -4.81
N ALA A 132 1.21 -1.79 -5.38
CA ALA A 132 1.87 -2.81 -4.59
C ALA A 132 2.89 -2.16 -3.65
N HIS A 133 2.91 -2.61 -2.40
CA HIS A 133 3.77 -2.07 -1.38
C HIS A 133 4.24 -3.16 -0.43
N GLY A 134 5.36 -2.92 0.24
CA GLY A 134 5.92 -3.90 1.17
C GLY A 134 7.08 -3.30 1.94
N SER A 135 7.48 -3.99 3.00
CA SER A 135 8.65 -3.60 3.79
C SER A 135 9.88 -4.31 3.26
N PHE A 136 11.03 -3.66 3.30
CA PHE A 136 12.30 -4.27 2.86
C PHE A 136 13.42 -3.93 3.82
N TYR A 137 14.45 -4.77 3.86
CA TYR A 137 15.66 -4.48 4.62
C TYR A 137 16.56 -3.50 3.84
N ASP A 138 16.83 -2.32 4.40
CA ASP A 138 17.82 -1.38 3.83
C ASP A 138 19.23 -1.79 4.31
N PRO A 139 20.15 -2.22 3.42
CA PRO A 139 21.50 -2.61 3.82
C PRO A 139 22.33 -1.44 4.39
N ASN A 140 21.88 -0.20 4.19
CA ASN A 140 22.51 0.99 4.77
C ASN A 140 21.93 1.35 6.15
N CYS A 141 21.00 0.55 6.68
CA CYS A 141 20.45 0.74 8.01
C CYS A 141 21.56 0.60 9.07
N PRO A 142 21.79 1.61 9.93
CA PRO A 142 22.80 1.53 10.98
C PRO A 142 22.59 0.35 11.93
N GLU A 143 23.69 -0.20 12.44
CA GLU A 143 23.65 -1.19 13.50
C GLU A 143 22.93 -0.62 14.74
N ASN A 144 22.05 -1.41 15.35
CA ASN A 144 21.23 -1.05 16.51
C ASN A 144 20.10 -0.04 16.28
N GLU A 145 19.63 0.16 15.04
CA GLU A 145 18.38 0.88 14.81
C GLU A 145 17.19 0.16 15.48
N PRO A 146 16.31 0.89 16.21
CA PRO A 146 15.13 0.29 16.79
C PRO A 146 14.21 -0.29 15.71
N PRO A 147 13.42 -1.32 16.04
CA PRO A 147 12.38 -1.84 15.14
C PRO A 147 11.41 -0.73 14.71
N ARG A 148 10.92 -0.82 13.47
CA ARG A 148 9.93 0.11 12.95
C ARG A 148 8.65 0.09 13.77
N GLU A 149 8.20 1.28 14.15
CA GLU A 149 6.84 1.55 14.62
C GLU A 149 6.14 2.44 13.59
N SER A 150 5.01 2.00 13.05
CA SER A 150 4.25 2.71 12.03
C SER A 150 2.75 2.52 12.22
N ILE A 151 1.98 3.44 11.63
CA ILE A 151 0.53 3.33 11.54
C ILE A 151 0.11 3.45 10.08
N GLU A 152 -0.93 2.70 9.73
CA GLU A 152 -1.58 2.76 8.45
C GLU A 152 -3.07 2.98 8.64
N LEU A 153 -3.62 3.92 7.87
CA LEU A 153 -5.04 4.21 7.81
C LEU A 153 -5.52 3.93 6.39
N ARG A 154 -6.60 3.17 6.27
CA ARG A 154 -7.26 2.91 4.99
C ARG A 154 -8.54 3.72 4.93
N VAL A 155 -8.68 4.52 3.88
CA VAL A 155 -9.73 5.52 3.74
C VAL A 155 -10.51 5.26 2.46
N LEU A 156 -11.83 5.09 2.63
CA LEU A 156 -12.77 5.08 1.53
C LEU A 156 -13.12 6.52 1.15
N VAL A 157 -12.79 6.92 -0.07
CA VAL A 157 -13.08 8.24 -0.62
C VAL A 157 -14.16 8.12 -1.69
N VAL A 158 -15.24 8.88 -1.55
CA VAL A 158 -16.42 8.87 -2.44
C VAL A 158 -16.67 10.29 -2.94
N TYR A 159 -16.75 10.49 -4.25
CA TYR A 159 -17.02 11.78 -4.88
C TYR A 159 -17.64 11.66 -6.28
#